data_AF-A0A7L7ME44-F1
#
_entry.id   AF-A0A7L7ME44-F1
#
_cell.length_a   1.000
_cell.length_b   1.000
_cell.length_c   1.000
_cell.angle_alpha   90.00
_cell.angle_beta   90.00
_cell.angle_gamma   90.00
#
_symmetry.space_group_name_H-M   'P 1'
#
loop_
_entity.id
_entity.type
_entity.pdbx_description
1 polymer ?
#
loop_
_entity_poly.entity_id
_entity_poly.type
_entity_poly.pdbx_seq_one_letter_code
_entity_poly.pdbx_strand_id
1 'polypeptide(L)'
;MNAVQIRSAERALSVGTWLIVAGAMLYSVLTVTPLMWKHTPDGWQWTAPILPVVVDAAVVIVVRLDSVLARLGGHGGRWPIALRWMTGGMTLALNVADSALKRDPVGVAVHAVAPLLLIVTAETGLAYRRAIAAAVAALAAQEAAERAAREHAAAERARLAREEREAAREAAERRAREEREHAARLERERDERERERAREEREHAERMRREEWERAERREAAERAERERREREREQEQRERERREREEAERERRERQREHERRERERRERAEREAAERAALLALGPAEEKRPEEEALQIVRAAFTEGLPVRGAAELTGWSLGWVSARYQDLRDTHTPTAPTVRVLEESAA
;
A
#
# COMPACT_ATOMS: atom_id res chain seq x y z
N MET A 1 11.84 32.68 64.71
CA MET A 1 11.52 33.91 65.46
C MET A 1 10.74 34.84 64.56
N ASN A 2 9.58 35.33 64.98
CA ASN A 2 8.71 36.15 64.13
C ASN A 2 9.26 37.58 64.03
N ALA A 3 9.21 38.19 62.84
CA ALA A 3 9.73 39.54 62.57
C ALA A 3 9.17 40.63 63.52
N VAL A 4 8.01 40.39 64.11
CA VAL A 4 7.40 41.25 65.14
C VAL A 4 8.19 41.23 66.45
N GLN A 5 8.68 40.07 66.88
CA GLN A 5 9.46 39.90 68.12
C GLN A 5 10.84 40.57 68.02
N ILE A 6 11.45 40.57 66.84
CA ILE A 6 12.72 41.26 66.57
C ILE A 6 12.52 42.78 66.69
N ARG A 7 11.48 43.33 66.06
CA ARG A 7 11.17 44.77 66.12
C ARG A 7 10.79 45.25 67.53
N SER A 8 10.07 44.45 68.32
CA SER A 8 9.76 44.80 69.71
C SER A 8 11.00 44.78 70.60
N ALA A 9 11.90 43.81 70.40
CA ALA A 9 13.17 43.73 71.12
C ALA A 9 14.09 44.92 70.79
N GLU A 10 14.21 45.30 69.52
CA GLU A 10 14.97 46.48 69.09
C GLU A 10 14.41 47.79 69.68
N ARG A 11 13.08 47.93 69.74
CA ARG A 11 12.43 49.10 70.34
C ARG A 11 12.66 49.16 71.86
N ALA A 12 12.52 48.03 72.56
CA ALA A 12 12.79 47.96 74.00
C ALA A 12 14.25 48.29 74.34
N LEU A 13 15.21 47.75 73.59
CA LEU A 13 16.63 48.06 73.74
C LEU A 13 16.94 49.54 73.49
N SER A 14 16.29 50.14 72.48
CA SER A 14 16.45 51.56 72.17
C SER A 14 15.90 52.45 73.28
N VAL A 15 14.70 52.15 73.80
CA VAL A 15 14.09 52.89 74.91
C VAL A 15 14.94 52.77 76.19
N GLY A 16 15.40 51.56 76.53
CA GLY A 16 16.26 51.33 77.69
C GLY A 16 17.57 52.10 77.62
N THR A 17 18.20 52.17 76.45
CA THR A 17 19.43 52.96 76.24
C THR A 17 19.19 54.45 76.49
N TRP A 18 18.08 55.01 75.98
CA TRP A 18 17.75 56.42 76.19
C TRP A 18 17.41 56.75 77.65
N LEU A 19 16.79 55.82 78.38
CA LEU A 19 16.54 56.00 79.81
C LEU A 19 17.84 56.06 80.62
N ILE A 20 18.84 55.21 80.29
CA ILE A 20 20.15 55.23 80.94
C ILE A 20 20.87 56.56 80.67
N VAL A 21 20.85 57.03 79.41
CA VAL A 21 21.45 58.32 79.03
C VAL A 21 20.77 59.47 79.78
N ALA A 22 19.44 59.51 79.80
CA ALA A 22 18.68 60.55 80.49
C ALA A 22 18.95 60.55 82.00
N GLY A 23 19.04 59.37 82.63
CA GLY A 23 19.38 59.24 84.05
C GLY A 23 20.80 59.72 84.36
N ALA A 24 21.78 59.40 83.51
CA ALA A 24 23.16 59.85 83.68
C ALA A 24 23.29 61.38 83.51
N MET A 25 22.59 61.97 82.53
CA MET A 25 22.52 63.42 82.35
C MET A 25 21.90 64.11 83.57
N LEU A 26 20.79 63.58 84.07
CA LEU A 26 20.13 64.12 85.26
C LEU A 26 21.06 64.07 86.48
N TYR A 27 21.77 62.95 86.68
CA TYR A 27 22.74 62.82 87.76
C TYR A 27 23.88 63.83 87.65
N SER A 28 24.45 64.00 86.45
CA SER A 28 25.51 64.97 86.15
C SER A 28 25.08 66.42 86.43
N VAL A 29 23.85 66.78 86.04
CA VAL A 29 23.28 68.10 86.37
C VAL A 29 23.18 68.27 87.89
N LEU A 30 22.71 67.27 88.62
CA LEU A 30 22.56 67.34 90.08
C LEU A 30 23.91 67.45 90.82
N THR A 31 24.98 66.85 90.29
CA THR A 31 26.31 66.87 90.93
C THR A 31 27.14 68.10 90.54
N VAL A 32 27.08 68.53 89.28
CA VAL A 32 27.94 69.60 88.76
C VAL A 32 27.31 71.00 88.96
N THR A 33 25.98 71.12 88.97
CA THR A 33 25.31 72.41 89.20
C THR A 33 25.70 73.07 90.53
N PRO A 34 25.75 72.36 91.67
CA PRO A 34 26.20 72.95 92.95
C PRO A 34 27.66 73.43 92.93
N LEU A 35 28.52 72.78 92.14
CA LEU A 35 29.93 73.17 91.99
C LEU A 35 30.04 74.46 91.15
N MET A 36 29.33 74.52 90.03
CA MET A 36 29.30 75.72 89.17
C MET A 36 28.65 76.91 89.87
N TRP A 37 27.61 76.67 90.68
CA TRP A 37 26.97 77.70 91.47
C TRP A 37 27.95 78.45 92.38
N LYS A 38 28.93 77.75 92.96
CA LYS A 38 29.95 78.32 93.85
C LYS A 38 31.07 79.09 93.13
N HIS A 39 31.20 78.93 91.82
CA HIS A 39 32.26 79.54 91.02
C HIS A 39 31.73 80.49 89.94
N THR A 40 30.42 80.69 89.90
CA THR A 40 29.77 81.65 89.00
C THR A 40 29.61 83.00 89.72
N PRO A 41 29.92 84.14 89.07
CA PRO A 41 29.71 85.47 89.65
C PRO A 41 28.25 85.71 90.09
N ASP A 42 28.08 86.58 91.08
CA ASP A 42 26.75 86.92 91.61
C ASP A 42 25.85 87.52 90.53
N GLY A 43 24.64 86.98 90.40
CA GLY A 43 23.64 87.34 89.38
C GLY A 43 23.63 86.44 88.14
N TRP A 44 24.66 85.59 87.96
CA TRP A 44 24.76 84.66 86.82
C TRP A 44 24.51 83.20 87.20
N GLN A 45 24.19 82.90 88.47
CA GLN A 45 24.06 81.51 88.93
C GLN A 45 22.95 80.72 88.23
N TRP A 46 21.98 81.39 87.60
CA TRP A 46 20.94 80.77 86.78
C TRP A 46 21.50 79.99 85.57
N THR A 47 22.73 80.27 85.12
CA THR A 47 23.40 79.53 84.04
C THR A 47 24.11 78.27 84.52
N ALA A 48 24.26 78.06 85.83
CA ALA A 48 24.96 76.90 86.41
C ALA A 48 24.46 75.52 85.89
N PRO A 49 23.16 75.26 85.68
CA PRO A 49 22.69 73.98 85.15
C PRO A 49 22.85 73.84 83.62
N ILE A 50 23.17 74.91 82.89
CA ILE A 50 23.30 74.87 81.42
C ILE A 50 24.58 74.14 81.01
N LEU A 51 25.69 74.40 81.70
CA LEU A 51 27.00 73.85 81.35
C LEU A 51 27.03 72.30 81.43
N PRO A 52 26.53 71.64 82.50
CA PRO A 52 26.49 70.17 82.58
C PRO A 52 25.67 69.54 81.45
N VAL A 53 24.51 70.13 81.12
CA VAL A 53 23.66 69.64 80.02
C VAL A 53 24.39 69.70 78.68
N VAL A 54 25.11 70.80 78.40
CA VAL A 54 25.88 70.95 77.16
C VAL A 54 27.03 69.94 77.08
N VAL A 55 27.76 69.73 78.19
CA VAL A 55 28.86 68.77 78.25
C VAL A 55 28.33 67.35 78.02
N ASP A 56 27.25 66.96 78.68
CA ASP A 56 26.69 65.62 78.50
C ASP A 56 26.11 65.42 77.10
N ALA A 57 25.45 66.45 76.53
CA ALA A 57 24.99 66.42 75.15
C ALA A 57 26.15 66.23 74.17
N ALA A 58 27.30 66.89 74.40
CA ALA A 58 28.50 66.69 73.60
C ALA A 58 29.04 65.26 73.70
N VAL A 59 29.07 64.67 74.91
CA VAL A 59 29.44 63.26 75.11
C VAL A 59 28.51 62.32 74.34
N VAL A 60 27.19 62.52 74.46
CA VAL A 60 26.18 61.71 73.75
C VAL A 60 26.35 61.82 72.24
N ILE A 61 26.56 63.04 71.72
CA ILE A 61 26.79 63.28 70.29
C ILE A 61 28.07 62.55 69.84
N VAL A 62 29.19 62.68 70.56
CA VAL A 62 30.46 62.02 70.21
C VAL A 62 30.32 60.49 70.20
N VAL A 63 29.67 59.92 71.21
CA VAL A 63 29.42 58.47 71.27
C VAL A 63 28.48 58.02 70.15
N ARG A 64 27.52 58.87 69.75
CA ARG A 64 26.54 58.54 68.69
C ARG A 64 27.09 58.76 67.28
N LEU A 65 27.98 59.72 67.07
CA LEU A 65 28.57 60.05 65.77
C LEU A 65 29.35 58.86 65.19
N ASP A 66 30.01 58.09 66.06
CA ASP A 66 30.66 56.83 65.69
C ASP A 66 29.70 55.79 65.10
N SER A 67 28.46 55.77 65.58
CA SER A 67 27.42 54.85 65.06
C SER A 67 26.90 55.25 63.69
N VAL A 68 27.02 56.54 63.32
CA VAL A 68 26.67 57.05 61.99
C VAL A 68 27.85 56.88 61.03
N LEU A 69 29.08 57.18 61.47
CA LEU A 69 30.29 57.00 60.66
C LEU A 69 30.52 55.53 60.25
N ALA A 70 30.35 54.60 61.19
CA ALA A 70 30.48 53.16 60.91
C ALA A 70 29.42 52.64 59.94
N ARG A 71 28.23 53.27 59.89
CA ARG A 71 27.16 52.94 58.94
C ARG A 71 27.43 53.49 57.53
N LEU A 72 28.22 54.55 57.41
CA LEU A 72 28.57 55.19 56.13
C LEU A 72 29.87 54.65 55.52
N GLY A 73 30.46 53.59 56.08
CA GLY A 73 31.68 52.95 55.55
C GLY A 73 32.97 53.75 55.80
N GLY A 74 32.90 54.84 56.56
CA GLY A 74 34.06 55.67 56.89
C GLY A 74 34.81 55.12 58.10
N HIS A 75 36.08 54.78 57.92
CA HIS A 75 36.99 54.52 59.04
C HIS A 75 37.49 55.87 59.56
N GLY A 76 36.84 56.42 60.59
CA GLY A 76 37.25 57.69 61.24
C GLY A 76 38.65 57.68 61.87
N GLY A 77 39.45 56.63 61.65
CA GLY A 77 40.78 56.47 62.22
C GLY A 77 40.76 56.35 63.74
N ARG A 78 41.86 56.75 64.39
CA ARG A 78 42.03 56.72 65.85
C ARG A 78 41.51 57.99 66.54
N TRP A 79 41.11 59.00 65.76
CA TRP A 79 40.67 60.31 66.25
C TRP A 79 39.40 60.27 67.11
N PRO A 80 38.34 59.51 66.74
CA PRO A 80 37.15 59.40 67.58
C PRO A 80 37.42 58.73 68.93
N ILE A 81 38.36 57.79 68.96
CA ILE A 81 38.82 57.15 70.21
C ILE A 81 39.50 58.21 71.09
N ALA A 82 40.43 58.99 70.53
CA ALA A 82 41.12 60.05 71.26
C ALA A 82 40.14 61.11 71.80
N LEU A 83 39.18 61.56 70.99
CA LEU A 83 38.15 62.52 71.41
C LEU A 83 37.29 61.96 72.55
N ARG A 84 36.87 60.70 72.47
CA ARG A 84 36.06 60.08 73.53
C ARG A 84 36.79 59.99 74.86
N TRP A 85 38.06 59.57 74.85
CA TRP A 85 38.87 59.51 76.07
C TRP A 85 39.13 60.89 76.65
N MET A 86 39.34 61.90 75.81
CA MET A 86 39.52 63.29 76.24
C MET A 86 38.24 63.85 76.88
N THR A 87 37.09 63.72 76.22
CA THR A 87 35.81 64.21 76.76
C THR A 87 35.35 63.43 77.99
N GLY A 88 35.52 62.11 77.98
CA GLY A 88 35.23 61.24 79.13
C GLY A 88 36.12 61.55 80.33
N GLY A 89 37.42 61.76 80.10
CA GLY A 89 38.38 62.15 81.15
C GLY A 89 38.05 63.52 81.75
N MET A 90 37.67 64.49 80.92
CA MET A 90 37.23 65.81 81.40
C MET A 90 35.94 65.73 82.24
N THR A 91 35.00 64.88 81.83
CA THR A 91 33.74 64.66 82.57
C THR A 91 34.00 63.99 83.92
N LEU A 92 34.89 63.00 83.96
CA LEU A 92 35.34 62.36 85.20
C LEU A 92 36.02 63.37 86.12
N ALA A 93 36.93 64.18 85.59
CA ALA A 93 37.62 65.21 86.36
C ALA A 93 36.63 66.21 86.98
N LEU A 94 35.65 66.70 86.22
CA LEU A 94 34.64 67.63 86.73
C LEU A 94 33.74 67.02 87.82
N ASN A 95 33.33 65.76 87.66
CA ASN A 95 32.49 65.09 88.65
C ASN A 95 33.25 64.79 89.96
N VAL A 96 34.54 64.54 89.88
CA VAL A 96 35.38 64.16 91.02
C VAL A 96 36.09 65.37 91.67
N ALA A 97 36.20 66.50 90.96
CA ALA A 97 36.98 67.67 91.37
C ALA A 97 36.61 68.19 92.76
N ASP A 98 35.32 68.38 93.07
CA ASP A 98 34.88 68.93 94.36
C ASP A 98 35.25 67.99 95.53
N SER A 99 35.07 66.68 95.36
CA SER A 99 35.46 65.68 96.35
C SER A 99 36.98 65.54 96.50
N ALA A 100 37.72 65.61 95.39
CA ALA A 100 39.17 65.56 95.40
C ALA A 100 39.78 66.78 96.11
N LEU A 101 39.25 67.98 95.85
CA LEU A 101 39.69 69.22 96.51
C LEU A 101 39.43 69.19 98.02
N LYS A 102 38.34 68.54 98.46
CA LYS A 102 38.03 68.33 99.89
C LYS A 102 38.78 67.16 100.53
N ARG A 103 39.63 66.45 99.78
CA ARG A 103 40.33 65.22 100.20
C ARG A 103 39.36 64.13 100.71
N ASP A 104 38.19 64.03 100.09
CA ASP A 104 37.19 62.99 100.38
C ASP A 104 37.32 61.82 99.38
N PRO A 105 38.03 60.73 99.75
CA PRO A 105 38.21 59.59 98.85
C PRO A 105 36.91 58.84 98.56
N VAL A 106 35.92 58.91 99.47
CA VAL A 106 34.63 58.25 99.30
C VAL A 106 33.79 59.01 98.28
N GLY A 107 33.73 60.34 98.39
CA GLY A 107 33.09 61.19 97.40
C GLY A 107 33.70 61.04 96.00
N VAL A 108 35.04 60.96 95.92
CA VAL A 108 35.76 60.67 94.67
C VAL A 108 35.29 59.34 94.06
N ALA A 109 35.23 58.28 94.87
CA ALA A 109 34.79 56.97 94.40
C ALA A 109 33.33 57.00 93.91
N VAL A 110 32.40 57.58 94.68
CA VAL A 110 30.97 57.64 94.33
C VAL A 110 30.73 58.43 93.06
N HIS A 111 31.36 59.61 92.91
CA HIS A 111 31.17 60.45 91.73
C HIS A 111 31.93 59.98 90.49
N ALA A 112 32.89 59.06 90.63
CA ALA A 112 33.57 58.42 89.51
C ALA A 112 32.75 57.29 88.87
N VAL A 113 31.82 56.64 89.61
CA VAL A 113 31.10 55.46 89.13
C VAL A 113 30.33 55.72 87.84
N ALA A 114 29.51 56.78 87.78
CA ALA A 114 28.69 57.05 86.60
C ALA A 114 29.53 57.41 85.35
N PRO A 115 30.52 58.32 85.41
CA PRO A 115 31.41 58.59 84.27
C PRO A 115 32.21 57.36 83.80
N LEU A 116 32.73 56.55 84.72
CA LEU A 116 33.47 55.34 84.36
C LEU A 116 32.57 54.31 83.66
N LEU A 117 31.35 54.10 84.16
CA LEU A 117 30.38 53.20 83.51
C LEU A 117 30.00 53.67 82.11
N LEU A 118 29.85 54.99 81.89
CA LEU A 118 29.59 55.56 80.56
C LEU A 118 30.75 55.30 79.59
N ILE A 119 32.00 55.54 80.02
CA ILE A 119 33.18 55.30 79.19
C ILE A 119 33.29 53.81 78.82
N VAL A 120 33.15 52.92 79.81
CA VAL A 120 33.24 51.46 79.59
C VAL A 120 32.10 50.98 78.69
N THR A 121 30.87 51.47 78.88
CA THR A 121 29.71 51.09 78.07
C THR A 121 29.83 51.61 76.64
N ALA A 122 30.42 52.79 76.44
CA ALA A 122 30.70 53.31 75.10
C ALA A 122 31.73 52.45 74.35
N GLU A 123 32.81 52.04 74.99
CA GLU A 123 33.86 51.22 74.38
C GLU A 123 33.37 49.79 74.10
N THR A 124 32.73 49.15 75.07
CA THR A 124 32.14 47.81 74.89
C THR A 124 31.03 47.84 73.83
N GLY A 125 30.19 48.87 73.81
CA GLY A 125 29.15 49.06 72.82
C GLY A 125 29.67 49.13 71.38
N LEU A 126 30.84 49.72 71.15
CA LEU A 126 31.47 49.76 69.82
C LEU A 126 31.96 48.35 69.40
N ALA A 127 32.61 47.62 70.30
CA ALA A 127 33.09 46.26 70.04
C ALA A 127 31.92 45.31 69.70
N TYR A 128 30.84 45.33 70.49
CA TYR A 128 29.64 44.54 70.22
C TYR A 128 29.01 44.89 68.86
N ARG A 129 28.89 46.18 68.52
CA ARG A 129 28.34 46.59 67.23
C ARG A 129 29.18 46.11 66.05
N ARG A 130 30.51 46.17 66.15
CA ARG A 130 31.41 45.64 65.11
C ARG A 130 31.26 44.14 64.95
N ALA A 131 31.21 43.40 66.06
CA ALA A 131 31.01 41.95 66.03
C ALA A 131 29.66 41.57 65.42
N ILE A 132 28.57 42.28 65.79
CA ILE A 132 27.24 42.06 65.22
C ILE A 132 27.21 42.39 63.72
N ALA A 133 27.79 43.53 63.31
CA ALA A 133 27.84 43.91 61.90
C ALA A 133 28.63 42.89 61.06
N ALA A 134 29.75 42.39 61.57
CA ALA A 134 30.53 41.34 60.92
C ALA A 134 29.75 40.02 60.82
N ALA A 135 29.05 39.61 61.89
CA ALA A 135 28.23 38.41 61.90
C ALA A 135 27.07 38.50 60.90
N VAL A 136 26.38 39.64 60.83
CA VAL A 136 25.30 39.88 59.86
C VAL A 136 25.82 39.87 58.43
N ALA A 137 26.97 40.50 58.17
CA ALA A 137 27.59 40.48 56.85
C ALA A 137 28.01 39.07 56.42
N ALA A 138 28.57 38.27 57.33
CA ALA A 138 28.94 36.88 57.08
C ALA A 138 27.70 36.02 56.76
N LEU A 139 26.61 36.19 57.50
CA LEU A 139 25.36 35.47 57.24
C LEU A 139 24.77 35.85 55.87
N ALA A 140 24.72 37.14 55.55
CA ALA A 140 24.24 37.61 54.25
C ALA A 140 25.08 37.05 53.08
N ALA A 141 26.41 36.96 53.26
CA ALA A 141 27.31 36.36 52.27
C ALA A 141 27.07 34.85 52.10
N GLN A 142 26.85 34.13 53.20
CA GLN A 142 26.48 32.71 53.15
C GLN A 142 25.15 32.49 52.43
N GLU A 143 24.11 33.27 52.74
CA GLU A 143 22.82 33.19 52.07
C GLU A 143 22.90 33.53 50.57
N ALA A 144 23.77 34.47 50.20
CA ALA A 144 24.02 34.79 48.78
C ALA A 144 24.73 33.64 48.06
N ALA A 145 25.74 33.04 48.69
CA ALA A 145 26.47 31.89 48.15
C ALA A 145 25.56 30.65 48.01
N GLU A 146 24.71 30.37 49.00
CA GLU A 146 23.74 29.28 48.92
C GLU A 146 22.72 29.50 47.80
N ARG A 147 22.22 30.73 47.62
CA ARG A 147 21.30 31.06 46.53
C ARG A 147 21.96 30.86 45.17
N ALA A 148 23.16 31.38 44.98
CA ALA A 148 23.93 31.19 43.75
C ALA A 148 24.18 29.70 43.48
N ALA A 149 24.55 28.91 44.48
CA ALA A 149 24.75 27.47 44.34
C ALA A 149 23.46 26.73 43.93
N ARG A 150 22.31 27.09 44.51
CA ARG A 150 21.00 26.52 44.13
C ARG A 150 20.60 26.88 42.71
N GLU A 151 20.83 28.14 42.30
CA GLU A 151 20.56 28.60 40.93
C GLU A 151 21.44 27.89 39.91
N HIS A 152 22.75 27.77 40.17
CA HIS A 152 23.67 27.00 39.34
C HIS A 152 23.27 25.53 39.23
N ALA A 153 22.92 24.88 40.35
CA ALA A 153 22.47 23.49 40.34
C ALA A 153 21.14 23.30 39.57
N ALA A 154 20.22 24.26 39.67
CA ALA A 154 18.96 24.22 38.91
C ALA A 154 19.20 24.43 37.41
N ALA A 155 20.10 25.35 37.03
CA ALA A 155 20.47 25.60 35.64
C ALA A 155 21.14 24.37 35.00
N GLU A 156 22.07 23.72 35.70
CA GLU A 156 22.72 22.49 35.25
C GLU A 156 21.70 21.35 35.05
N ARG A 157 20.80 21.13 36.02
CA ARG A 157 19.72 20.14 35.86
C ARG A 157 18.82 20.42 34.66
N ALA A 158 18.47 21.70 34.45
CA ALA A 158 17.66 22.11 33.31
C ALA A 158 18.38 21.88 31.97
N ARG A 159 19.70 22.09 31.93
CA ARG A 159 20.53 21.82 30.75
C ARG A 159 20.61 20.32 30.47
N LEU A 160 20.94 19.49 31.45
CA LEU A 160 21.00 18.04 31.30
C LEU A 160 19.64 17.46 30.84
N ALA A 161 18.53 17.96 31.39
CA ALA A 161 17.20 17.54 30.97
C ALA A 161 16.86 17.94 29.52
N ARG A 162 17.44 19.03 28.99
CA ARG A 162 17.29 19.42 27.57
C ARG A 162 18.10 18.50 26.67
N GLU A 163 19.36 18.25 27.02
CA GLU A 163 20.25 17.35 26.29
C GLU A 163 19.67 15.93 26.23
N GLU A 164 19.12 15.41 27.34
CA GLU A 164 18.47 14.10 27.38
C GLU A 164 17.21 14.04 26.49
N ARG A 165 16.39 15.10 26.49
CA ARG A 165 15.21 15.19 25.62
C ARG A 165 15.57 15.24 24.14
N GLU A 166 16.65 15.94 23.79
CA GLU A 166 17.16 16.00 22.42
C GLU A 166 17.69 14.64 21.98
N ALA A 167 18.53 13.99 22.79
CA ALA A 167 19.02 12.65 22.53
C ALA A 167 17.88 11.61 22.40
N ALA A 168 16.83 11.71 23.22
CA ALA A 168 15.66 10.85 23.13
C ALA A 168 14.87 11.06 21.83
N ARG A 169 14.75 12.30 21.36
CA ARG A 169 14.10 12.63 20.08
C ARG A 169 14.89 12.07 18.91
N GLU A 170 16.20 12.29 18.88
CA GLU A 170 17.05 11.72 17.84
C GLU A 170 17.00 10.18 17.81
N ALA A 171 17.01 9.54 18.99
CA ALA A 171 16.89 8.08 19.07
C ALA A 171 15.51 7.58 18.61
N ALA A 172 14.44 8.34 18.83
CA ALA A 172 13.11 8.02 18.31
C ALA A 172 13.05 8.20 16.78
N GLU A 173 13.65 9.27 16.25
CA GLU A 173 13.72 9.51 14.80
C GLU A 173 14.53 8.44 14.06
N ARG A 174 15.68 8.01 14.63
CA ARG A 174 16.47 6.91 14.07
C ARG A 174 15.65 5.61 14.01
N ARG A 175 15.00 5.25 15.12
CA ARG A 175 14.12 4.06 15.16
C ARG A 175 12.98 4.14 14.14
N ALA A 176 12.32 5.30 14.02
CA ALA A 176 11.26 5.49 13.04
C ALA A 176 11.76 5.39 11.58
N ARG A 177 13.00 5.82 11.29
CA ARG A 177 13.62 5.64 9.96
C ARG A 177 13.93 4.17 9.70
N GLU A 178 14.56 3.49 10.66
CA GLU A 178 14.86 2.06 10.58
C GLU A 178 13.59 1.22 10.37
N GLU A 179 12.51 1.53 11.09
CA GLU A 179 11.21 0.86 10.92
C GLU A 179 10.60 1.09 9.53
N ARG A 180 10.66 2.34 9.01
CA ARG A 180 10.18 2.65 7.65
C ARG A 180 11.00 1.94 6.58
N GLU A 181 12.31 1.90 6.73
CA GLU A 181 13.21 1.20 5.82
C GLU A 181 12.97 -0.32 5.86
N HIS A 182 12.78 -0.87 7.05
CA HIS A 182 12.45 -2.29 7.22
C HIS A 182 11.08 -2.62 6.62
N ALA A 183 10.07 -1.80 6.86
CA ALA A 183 8.73 -1.96 6.27
C ALA A 183 8.78 -1.88 4.74
N ALA A 184 9.50 -0.90 4.17
CA ALA A 184 9.69 -0.78 2.72
C ALA A 184 10.44 -1.98 2.13
N ARG A 185 11.41 -2.55 2.85
CA ARG A 185 12.11 -3.77 2.43
C ARG A 185 11.17 -4.97 2.41
N LEU A 186 10.34 -5.13 3.45
CA LEU A 186 9.34 -6.19 3.53
C LEU A 186 8.28 -6.09 2.43
N GLU A 187 7.86 -4.87 2.08
CA GLU A 187 6.92 -4.63 0.98
C GLU A 187 7.54 -5.01 -0.37
N ARG A 188 8.77 -4.59 -0.65
CA ARG A 188 9.50 -4.98 -1.87
C ARG A 188 9.66 -6.49 -1.99
N GLU A 189 9.99 -7.17 -0.88
CA GLU A 189 10.12 -8.61 -0.86
C GLU A 189 8.78 -9.32 -1.11
N ARG A 190 7.67 -8.78 -0.57
CA ARG A 190 6.32 -9.30 -0.86
C ARG A 190 5.95 -9.13 -2.33
N ASP A 191 6.18 -7.94 -2.89
CA ASP A 191 5.92 -7.66 -4.30
C ASP A 191 6.75 -8.56 -5.22
N GLU A 192 8.01 -8.81 -4.87
CA GLU A 192 8.89 -9.70 -5.64
C GLU A 192 8.39 -11.15 -5.62
N ARG A 193 8.03 -11.67 -4.44
CA ARG A 193 7.43 -13.01 -4.29
C ARG A 193 6.07 -13.13 -4.98
N GLU A 194 5.28 -12.05 -5.03
CA GLU A 194 4.02 -12.03 -5.77
C GLU A 194 4.26 -12.04 -7.28
N ARG A 195 5.23 -11.26 -7.78
CA ARG A 195 5.64 -11.28 -9.19
C ARG A 195 6.20 -12.63 -9.61
N GLU A 196 6.97 -13.28 -8.75
CA GLU A 196 7.50 -14.62 -8.98
C GLU A 196 6.37 -15.65 -9.07
N ARG A 197 5.45 -15.67 -8.10
CA ARG A 197 4.26 -16.53 -8.15
C ARG A 197 3.40 -16.28 -9.38
N ALA A 198 3.18 -15.02 -9.76
CA ALA A 198 2.44 -14.68 -10.96
C ALA A 198 3.15 -15.13 -12.26
N ARG A 199 4.49 -15.17 -12.28
CA ARG A 199 5.26 -15.75 -13.41
C ARG A 199 5.12 -17.26 -13.44
N GLU A 200 5.29 -17.92 -12.31
CA GLU A 200 5.13 -19.37 -12.18
C GLU A 200 3.72 -19.82 -12.61
N GLU A 201 2.68 -19.10 -12.18
CA GLU A 201 1.29 -19.36 -12.57
C GLU A 201 1.07 -19.16 -14.08
N ARG A 202 1.62 -18.10 -14.67
CA ARG A 202 1.54 -17.86 -16.12
C ARG A 202 2.24 -18.96 -16.91
N GLU A 203 3.45 -19.34 -16.49
CA GLU A 203 4.19 -20.42 -17.13
C GLU A 203 3.47 -21.76 -16.97
N HIS A 204 2.92 -22.05 -15.80
CA HIS A 204 2.14 -23.27 -15.58
C HIS A 204 0.87 -23.27 -16.44
N ALA A 205 0.14 -22.15 -16.52
CA ALA A 205 -1.02 -22.01 -17.38
C ALA A 205 -0.67 -22.11 -18.88
N GLU A 206 0.50 -21.61 -19.31
CA GLU A 206 0.99 -21.81 -20.67
C GLU A 206 1.36 -23.27 -20.95
N ARG A 207 2.02 -23.96 -20.00
CA ARG A 207 2.31 -25.40 -20.09
C ARG A 207 1.02 -26.20 -20.23
N MET A 208 0.03 -25.93 -19.38
CA MET A 208 -1.28 -26.59 -19.46
C MET A 208 -1.99 -26.33 -20.79
N ARG A 209 -1.95 -25.09 -21.30
CA ARG A 209 -2.53 -24.76 -22.63
C ARG A 209 -1.80 -25.46 -23.77
N ARG A 210 -0.47 -25.60 -23.72
CA ARG A 210 0.30 -26.35 -24.71
C ARG A 210 -0.05 -27.84 -24.65
N GLU A 211 -0.12 -28.41 -23.47
CA GLU A 211 -0.54 -29.81 -23.32
C GLU A 211 -1.97 -30.05 -23.82
N GLU A 212 -2.89 -29.13 -23.56
CA GLU A 212 -4.27 -29.20 -24.09
C GLU A 212 -4.29 -29.08 -25.61
N TRP A 213 -3.51 -28.16 -26.19
CA TRP A 213 -3.38 -28.02 -27.63
C TRP A 213 -2.81 -29.28 -28.27
N GLU A 214 -1.73 -29.84 -27.72
CA GLU A 214 -1.13 -31.09 -28.20
C GLU A 214 -2.11 -32.27 -28.07
N ARG A 215 -2.89 -32.34 -26.98
CA ARG A 215 -3.93 -33.37 -26.82
C ARG A 215 -5.06 -33.19 -27.84
N ALA A 216 -5.47 -31.97 -28.12
CA ALA A 216 -6.48 -31.66 -29.12
C ALA A 216 -5.98 -31.99 -30.54
N GLU A 217 -4.75 -31.62 -30.88
CA GLU A 217 -4.11 -31.93 -32.16
C GLU A 217 -3.96 -33.45 -32.36
N ARG A 218 -3.56 -34.19 -31.31
CA ARG A 218 -3.52 -35.66 -31.36
C ARG A 218 -4.90 -36.28 -31.56
N ARG A 219 -5.96 -35.72 -30.95
CA ARG A 219 -7.34 -36.17 -31.16
C ARG A 219 -7.80 -35.89 -32.59
N GLU A 220 -7.58 -34.68 -33.09
CA GLU A 220 -7.92 -34.33 -34.48
C GLU A 220 -7.14 -35.16 -35.49
N ALA A 221 -5.85 -35.42 -35.26
CA ALA A 221 -5.04 -36.28 -36.13
C ALA A 221 -5.55 -37.73 -36.11
N ALA A 222 -5.95 -38.24 -34.95
CA ALA A 222 -6.56 -39.57 -34.83
C ALA A 222 -7.91 -39.64 -35.55
N GLU A 223 -8.76 -38.61 -35.41
CA GLU A 223 -10.05 -38.52 -36.12
C GLU A 223 -9.87 -38.38 -37.63
N ARG A 224 -8.89 -37.59 -38.09
CA ARG A 224 -8.54 -37.48 -39.52
C ARG A 224 -8.05 -38.82 -40.07
N ALA A 225 -7.18 -39.52 -39.34
CA ALA A 225 -6.69 -40.84 -39.73
C ALA A 225 -7.82 -41.90 -39.75
N GLU A 226 -8.78 -41.81 -38.84
CA GLU A 226 -9.95 -42.70 -38.84
C GLU A 226 -10.89 -42.40 -40.02
N ARG A 227 -11.16 -41.13 -40.31
CA ARG A 227 -11.94 -40.72 -41.48
C ARG A 227 -11.29 -41.16 -42.78
N GLU A 228 -9.97 -41.00 -42.90
CA GLU A 228 -9.21 -41.42 -44.08
C GLU A 228 -9.22 -42.96 -44.24
N ARG A 229 -9.15 -43.73 -43.14
CA ARG A 229 -9.32 -45.19 -43.18
C ARG A 229 -10.71 -45.60 -43.68
N ARG A 230 -11.77 -44.95 -43.15
CA ARG A 230 -13.16 -45.20 -43.56
C ARG A 230 -13.41 -44.81 -45.02
N GLU A 231 -12.77 -43.76 -45.51
CA GLU A 231 -12.86 -43.34 -46.91
C GLU A 231 -12.14 -44.32 -47.83
N ARG A 232 -10.93 -44.77 -47.46
CA ARG A 232 -10.18 -45.81 -48.19
C ARG A 232 -10.92 -47.15 -48.22
N GLU A 233 -11.59 -47.55 -47.13
CA GLU A 233 -12.46 -48.73 -47.12
C GLU A 233 -13.64 -48.58 -48.08
N ARG A 234 -14.32 -47.43 -48.07
CA ARG A 234 -15.43 -47.15 -49.00
C ARG A 234 -14.98 -47.13 -50.46
N GLU A 235 -13.83 -46.53 -50.76
CA GLU A 235 -13.25 -46.57 -52.11
C GLU A 235 -12.89 -48.00 -52.55
N GLN A 236 -12.37 -48.84 -51.65
CA GLN A 236 -12.08 -50.24 -51.96
C GLN A 236 -13.36 -51.03 -52.23
N GLU A 237 -14.39 -50.88 -51.38
CA GLU A 237 -15.70 -51.52 -51.58
C GLU A 237 -16.35 -51.07 -52.89
N GLN A 238 -16.25 -49.78 -53.24
CA GLN A 238 -16.82 -49.24 -54.47
C GLN A 238 -16.08 -49.75 -55.72
N ARG A 239 -14.74 -49.80 -55.68
CA ARG A 239 -13.92 -50.38 -56.76
C ARG A 239 -14.19 -51.87 -56.94
N GLU A 240 -14.43 -52.61 -55.86
CA GLU A 240 -14.74 -54.03 -55.92
C GLU A 240 -16.14 -54.28 -56.51
N ARG A 241 -17.15 -53.48 -56.14
CA ARG A 241 -18.49 -53.50 -56.75
C ARG A 241 -18.43 -53.17 -58.24
N GLU A 242 -17.72 -52.11 -58.61
CA GLU A 242 -17.61 -51.69 -60.01
C GLU A 242 -16.88 -52.76 -60.87
N ARG A 243 -15.91 -53.46 -60.29
CA ARG A 243 -15.22 -54.59 -60.95
C ARG A 243 -16.16 -55.78 -61.17
N ARG A 244 -17.00 -56.11 -60.18
CA ARG A 244 -18.00 -57.19 -60.28
C ARG A 244 -19.08 -56.86 -61.32
N GLU A 245 -19.60 -55.64 -61.32
CA GLU A 245 -20.61 -55.18 -62.31
C GLU A 245 -20.06 -55.19 -63.74
N ARG A 246 -18.80 -54.79 -63.94
CA ARG A 246 -18.15 -54.86 -65.27
C ARG A 246 -17.95 -56.30 -65.75
N GLU A 247 -17.59 -57.22 -64.86
CA GLU A 247 -17.45 -58.64 -65.18
C GLU A 247 -18.80 -59.31 -65.52
N GLU A 248 -19.88 -58.95 -64.82
CA GLU A 248 -21.24 -59.42 -65.12
C GLU A 248 -21.76 -58.87 -66.45
N ALA A 249 -21.59 -57.57 -66.70
CA ALA A 249 -21.99 -56.93 -67.95
C ALA A 249 -21.23 -57.49 -69.18
N GLU A 250 -19.95 -57.86 -69.01
CA GLU A 250 -19.17 -58.48 -70.09
C GLU A 250 -19.64 -59.91 -70.40
N ARG A 251 -20.03 -60.69 -69.37
CA ARG A 251 -20.59 -62.03 -69.54
C ARG A 251 -21.93 -62.00 -70.27
N GLU A 252 -22.83 -61.11 -69.86
CA GLU A 252 -24.14 -60.96 -70.52
C GLU A 252 -24.01 -60.51 -71.97
N ARG A 253 -23.07 -59.61 -72.31
CA ARG A 253 -22.83 -59.20 -73.70
C ARG A 253 -22.35 -60.36 -74.57
N ARG A 254 -21.43 -61.19 -74.06
CA ARG A 254 -20.93 -62.38 -74.76
C ARG A 254 -22.01 -63.43 -74.96
N GLU A 255 -22.93 -63.59 -74.01
CA GLU A 255 -24.04 -64.53 -74.11
C GLU A 255 -25.09 -64.10 -75.14
N ARG A 256 -25.51 -62.82 -75.12
CA ARG A 256 -26.43 -62.25 -76.12
C ARG A 256 -25.88 -62.33 -77.54
N GLN A 257 -24.57 -62.14 -77.72
CA GLN A 257 -23.93 -62.22 -79.03
C GLN A 257 -23.91 -63.66 -79.58
N ARG A 258 -23.67 -64.66 -78.73
CA ARG A 258 -23.75 -66.08 -79.11
C ARG A 258 -25.17 -66.52 -79.46
N GLU A 259 -26.17 -66.01 -78.75
CA GLU A 259 -27.57 -66.34 -79.02
C GLU A 259 -28.05 -65.73 -80.35
N HIS A 260 -27.64 -64.49 -80.65
CA HIS A 260 -27.93 -63.84 -81.92
C HIS A 260 -27.32 -64.60 -83.12
N GLU A 261 -26.05 -65.01 -83.02
CA GLU A 261 -25.37 -65.79 -84.07
C GLU A 261 -26.04 -67.16 -84.32
N ARG A 262 -26.54 -67.81 -83.26
CA ARG A 262 -27.25 -69.09 -83.37
C ARG A 262 -28.59 -68.96 -84.09
N ARG A 263 -29.35 -67.90 -83.79
CA ARG A 263 -30.66 -67.62 -84.43
C ARG A 263 -30.52 -67.27 -85.92
N GLU A 264 -29.45 -66.56 -86.29
CA GLU A 264 -29.17 -66.22 -87.69
C GLU A 264 -28.79 -67.46 -88.53
N ARG A 265 -28.01 -68.40 -87.95
CA ARG A 265 -27.68 -69.66 -88.63
C ARG A 265 -28.91 -70.54 -88.86
N GLU A 266 -29.77 -70.69 -87.86
CA GLU A 266 -31.00 -71.49 -87.97
C GLU A 266 -31.99 -70.92 -89.02
N ARG A 267 -32.03 -69.59 -89.19
CA ARG A 267 -32.87 -68.93 -90.22
C ARG A 267 -32.35 -69.18 -91.64
N ARG A 268 -31.03 -69.11 -91.85
CA ARG A 268 -30.42 -69.36 -93.17
C ARG A 268 -30.60 -70.82 -93.62
N GLU A 269 -30.39 -71.77 -92.71
CA GLU A 269 -30.55 -73.20 -93.04
C GLU A 269 -32.00 -73.58 -93.41
N ARG A 270 -33.01 -72.93 -92.80
CA ARG A 270 -34.41 -73.16 -93.18
C ARG A 270 -34.75 -72.59 -94.55
N ALA A 271 -34.28 -71.39 -94.87
CA ALA A 271 -34.54 -70.75 -96.15
C ALA A 271 -33.92 -71.51 -97.34
N GLU A 272 -32.72 -72.08 -97.16
CA GLU A 272 -32.05 -72.89 -98.19
C GLU A 272 -32.79 -74.20 -98.48
N ARG A 273 -33.33 -74.88 -97.45
CA ARG A 273 -34.11 -76.11 -97.63
C ARG A 273 -35.41 -75.88 -98.38
N GLU A 274 -36.14 -74.83 -98.02
CA GLU A 274 -37.41 -74.47 -98.68
C GLU A 274 -37.19 -74.08 -100.15
N ALA A 275 -36.07 -73.45 -100.49
CA ALA A 275 -35.72 -73.13 -101.88
C ALA A 275 -35.41 -74.39 -102.72
N ALA A 276 -34.67 -75.35 -102.14
CA ALA A 276 -34.33 -76.60 -102.81
C ALA A 276 -35.57 -77.47 -103.12
N GLU A 277 -36.53 -77.56 -102.18
CA GLU A 277 -37.78 -78.31 -102.39
C GLU A 277 -38.65 -77.68 -103.49
N ARG A 278 -38.74 -76.34 -103.57
CA ARG A 278 -39.48 -75.66 -104.65
C ARG A 278 -38.86 -75.89 -106.02
N ALA A 279 -37.53 -75.83 -106.13
CA ALA A 279 -36.83 -76.07 -107.38
C ALA A 279 -37.08 -77.49 -107.92
N ALA A 280 -37.15 -78.49 -107.03
CA ALA A 280 -37.45 -79.87 -107.41
C ALA A 280 -38.86 -80.03 -107.99
N LEU A 281 -39.87 -79.35 -107.40
CA LEU A 281 -41.25 -79.39 -107.87
C LEU A 281 -41.44 -78.75 -109.26
N LEU A 282 -40.65 -77.74 -109.60
CA LEU A 282 -40.73 -77.06 -110.90
C LEU A 282 -39.88 -77.72 -112.00
N ALA A 283 -38.96 -78.60 -111.63
CA ALA A 283 -38.17 -79.41 -112.57
C ALA A 283 -38.93 -80.62 -113.12
N LEU A 284 -40.12 -80.93 -112.58
CA LEU A 284 -41.03 -81.94 -113.12
C LEU A 284 -41.51 -81.45 -114.50
N GLY A 285 -41.09 -82.11 -115.59
CA GLY A 285 -41.48 -81.71 -116.96
C GLY A 285 -43.01 -81.68 -117.20
N PRO A 286 -43.46 -81.20 -118.38
CA PRO A 286 -44.88 -81.03 -118.68
C PRO A 286 -45.66 -82.33 -118.44
N ALA A 287 -46.78 -82.23 -117.72
CA ALA A 287 -47.53 -83.40 -117.28
C ALA A 287 -48.28 -84.03 -118.46
N GLU A 288 -47.97 -85.27 -118.77
CA GLU A 288 -48.65 -86.07 -119.81
C GLU A 288 -50.09 -86.43 -119.41
N GLU A 289 -50.35 -86.51 -118.11
CA GLU A 289 -51.67 -86.75 -117.51
C GLU A 289 -51.94 -85.79 -116.35
N LYS A 290 -53.22 -85.54 -116.07
CA LYS A 290 -53.66 -84.61 -115.03
C LYS A 290 -53.21 -85.09 -113.64
N ARG A 291 -52.34 -84.31 -112.97
CA ARG A 291 -51.78 -84.62 -111.64
C ARG A 291 -52.84 -84.62 -110.52
N PRO A 292 -52.61 -85.31 -109.39
CA PRO A 292 -53.46 -85.19 -108.21
C PRO A 292 -53.56 -83.73 -107.73
N GLU A 293 -54.72 -83.33 -107.19
CA GLU A 293 -54.98 -81.93 -106.82
C GLU A 293 -53.98 -81.39 -105.79
N GLU A 294 -53.60 -82.19 -104.79
CA GLU A 294 -52.67 -81.78 -103.72
C GLU A 294 -51.25 -81.50 -104.26
N GLU A 295 -50.77 -82.33 -105.17
CA GLU A 295 -49.47 -82.14 -105.85
C GLU A 295 -49.55 -80.95 -106.84
N ALA A 296 -50.65 -80.83 -107.57
CA ALA A 296 -50.89 -79.70 -108.47
C ALA A 296 -50.94 -78.36 -107.71
N LEU A 297 -51.52 -78.31 -106.51
CA LEU A 297 -51.52 -77.12 -105.66
C LEU A 297 -50.11 -76.74 -105.21
N GLN A 298 -49.26 -77.71 -104.86
CA GLN A 298 -47.87 -77.47 -104.47
C GLN A 298 -47.04 -76.93 -105.63
N ILE A 299 -47.17 -77.53 -106.82
CA ILE A 299 -46.51 -77.05 -108.05
C ILE A 299 -47.02 -75.65 -108.42
N VAL A 300 -48.32 -75.39 -108.33
CA VAL A 300 -48.91 -74.07 -108.57
C VAL A 300 -48.37 -73.03 -107.60
N ARG A 301 -48.23 -73.36 -106.31
CA ARG A 301 -47.68 -72.45 -105.30
C ARG A 301 -46.19 -72.20 -105.49
N ALA A 302 -45.42 -73.24 -105.81
CA ALA A 302 -44.01 -73.10 -106.17
C ALA A 302 -43.86 -72.24 -107.43
N ALA A 303 -44.69 -72.47 -108.45
CA ALA A 303 -44.66 -71.75 -109.72
C ALA A 303 -45.04 -70.29 -109.54
N PHE A 304 -46.04 -70.01 -108.71
CA PHE A 304 -46.44 -68.65 -108.35
C PHE A 304 -45.31 -67.89 -107.64
N THR A 305 -44.62 -68.55 -106.70
CA THR A 305 -43.53 -67.96 -105.91
C THR A 305 -42.31 -67.64 -106.79
N GLU A 306 -41.97 -68.53 -107.74
CA GLU A 306 -40.89 -68.32 -108.71
C GLU A 306 -41.33 -67.49 -109.94
N GLY A 307 -42.57 -66.97 -109.94
CA GLY A 307 -43.07 -66.03 -110.96
C GLY A 307 -43.37 -66.65 -112.33
N LEU A 308 -43.53 -67.97 -112.42
CA LEU A 308 -43.90 -68.66 -113.66
C LEU A 308 -45.29 -68.20 -114.14
N PRO A 309 -45.52 -68.07 -115.46
CA PRO A 309 -46.82 -67.70 -115.97
C PRO A 309 -47.84 -68.83 -115.74
N VAL A 310 -49.11 -68.47 -115.56
CA VAL A 310 -50.25 -69.39 -115.36
C VAL A 310 -50.27 -70.55 -116.35
N ARG A 311 -49.85 -70.29 -117.60
CA ARG A 311 -49.73 -71.31 -118.65
C ARG A 311 -48.67 -72.36 -118.34
N GLY A 312 -47.48 -71.94 -117.89
CA GLY A 312 -46.42 -72.87 -117.52
C GLY A 312 -46.84 -73.74 -116.34
N ALA A 313 -47.50 -73.17 -115.34
CA ALA A 313 -48.03 -73.95 -114.21
C ALA A 313 -49.17 -74.91 -114.62
N ALA A 314 -49.99 -74.55 -115.60
CA ALA A 314 -51.00 -75.45 -116.17
C ALA A 314 -50.37 -76.64 -116.92
N GLU A 315 -49.31 -76.39 -117.69
CA GLU A 315 -48.56 -77.45 -118.39
C GLU A 315 -47.86 -78.41 -117.41
N LEU A 316 -47.28 -77.89 -116.32
CA LEU A 316 -46.60 -78.71 -115.30
C LEU A 316 -47.57 -79.58 -114.48
N THR A 317 -48.83 -79.16 -114.36
CA THR A 317 -49.84 -79.87 -113.55
C THR A 317 -50.81 -80.71 -114.39
N GLY A 318 -50.97 -80.41 -115.67
CA GLY A 318 -51.98 -81.04 -116.54
C GLY A 318 -53.41 -80.58 -116.23
N TRP A 319 -53.58 -79.56 -115.38
CA TRP A 319 -54.87 -78.96 -115.05
C TRP A 319 -55.23 -77.84 -116.02
N SER A 320 -56.51 -77.52 -116.11
CA SER A 320 -56.97 -76.45 -116.99
C SER A 320 -56.42 -75.09 -116.55
N LEU A 321 -56.10 -74.24 -117.54
CA LEU A 321 -55.67 -72.85 -117.33
C LEU A 321 -56.62 -72.08 -116.39
N GLY A 322 -57.93 -72.33 -116.47
CA GLY A 322 -58.93 -71.70 -115.61
C GLY A 322 -58.79 -72.10 -114.14
N TRP A 323 -58.50 -73.38 -113.86
CA TRP A 323 -58.27 -73.85 -112.49
C TRP A 323 -56.96 -73.29 -111.91
N VAL A 324 -55.87 -73.31 -112.69
CA VAL A 324 -54.59 -72.74 -112.25
C VAL A 324 -54.66 -71.22 -112.07
N SER A 325 -55.37 -70.51 -112.93
CA SER A 325 -55.54 -69.06 -112.81
C SER A 325 -56.30 -68.67 -111.53
N ALA A 326 -57.31 -69.44 -111.13
CA ALA A 326 -58.02 -69.21 -109.87
C ALA A 326 -57.07 -69.35 -108.68
N ARG A 327 -56.23 -70.39 -108.67
CA ARG A 327 -55.25 -70.60 -107.60
C ARG A 327 -54.14 -69.54 -107.56
N TYR A 328 -53.70 -69.04 -108.71
CA TYR A 328 -52.78 -67.89 -108.77
C TYR A 328 -53.39 -66.63 -108.16
N GLN A 329 -54.70 -66.40 -108.34
CA GLN A 329 -55.38 -65.28 -107.71
C GLN A 329 -55.54 -65.48 -106.21
N ASP A 330 -55.95 -66.67 -105.75
CA ASP A 330 -56.00 -67.00 -104.31
C ASP A 330 -54.64 -66.73 -103.64
N LEU A 331 -53.54 -67.06 -104.32
CA LEU A 331 -52.17 -66.80 -103.83
C LEU A 331 -51.77 -65.32 -103.86
N ARG A 332 -52.25 -64.52 -104.82
CA ARG A 332 -52.04 -63.06 -104.81
C ARG A 332 -52.82 -62.39 -103.68
N ASP A 333 -54.05 -62.82 -103.48
CA ASP A 333 -54.93 -62.26 -102.46
C ASP A 333 -54.41 -62.58 -101.04
N THR A 334 -53.77 -63.74 -100.86
CA THR A 334 -53.09 -64.11 -99.59
C THR A 334 -51.71 -63.48 -99.40
N HIS A 335 -50.99 -63.12 -100.47
CA HIS A 335 -49.70 -62.41 -100.40
C HIS A 335 -49.81 -60.88 -100.37
N THR A 336 -51.02 -60.33 -100.31
CA THR A 336 -51.24 -58.89 -100.10
C THR A 336 -51.48 -58.62 -98.60
N PRO A 337 -50.44 -58.28 -97.81
CA PRO A 337 -50.63 -57.92 -96.43
C PRO A 337 -51.41 -56.60 -96.33
N THR A 338 -52.61 -56.67 -95.77
CA THR A 338 -53.34 -55.52 -95.24
C THR A 338 -52.47 -54.88 -94.16
N ALA A 339 -51.88 -53.73 -94.48
CA ALA A 339 -51.01 -52.99 -93.58
C ALA A 339 -51.81 -52.48 -92.36
N PRO A 340 -51.40 -52.76 -91.10
CA PRO A 340 -52.02 -52.18 -89.93
C PRO A 340 -51.61 -50.71 -89.76
N THR A 341 -52.63 -49.86 -89.64
CA THR A 341 -52.60 -48.43 -89.36
C THR A 341 -51.79 -48.11 -88.09
N VAL A 342 -50.70 -47.38 -88.23
CA VAL A 342 -49.94 -46.78 -87.12
C VAL A 342 -50.79 -45.66 -86.51
N ARG A 343 -51.33 -45.87 -85.30
CA ARG A 343 -51.86 -44.78 -84.47
C ARG A 343 -50.69 -44.06 -83.81
N VAL A 344 -50.43 -42.85 -84.27
CA VAL A 344 -49.67 -41.81 -83.57
C VAL A 344 -50.50 -41.38 -82.35
N LEU A 345 -49.94 -41.51 -81.16
CA LEU A 345 -50.39 -40.76 -79.99
C LEU A 345 -49.37 -39.64 -79.76
N GLU A 346 -49.69 -38.46 -80.29
CA GLU A 346 -49.31 -37.20 -79.67
C GLU A 346 -50.16 -37.05 -78.41
N GLU A 347 -49.55 -36.81 -77.26
CA GLU A 347 -50.11 -35.83 -76.34
C GLU A 347 -49.01 -35.19 -75.49
N SER A 348 -49.21 -33.89 -75.33
CA SER A 348 -48.25 -32.88 -74.93
C SER A 348 -48.01 -32.85 -73.42
N ALA A 349 -46.83 -32.36 -73.10
CA ALA A 349 -46.37 -31.85 -71.82
C ALA A 349 -47.41 -31.08 -70.99
N ALA A 350 -47.26 -31.24 -69.67
CA ALA A 350 -47.27 -30.14 -68.70
C ALA A 350 -45.97 -30.20 -67.89
#